data_AF-A0A7Y0JVX1-F1
#
_entry.id   AF-A0A7Y0JVX1-F1
#
_cell.length_a   1.000
_cell.length_b   1.000
_cell.length_c   1.000
_cell.angle_alpha   90.00
_cell.angle_beta   90.00
_cell.angle_gamma   90.00
#
_symmetry.space_group_name_H-M   'P 1'
#
loop_
_entity.id
_entity.type
_entity.pdbx_description
1 polymer ?
#
loop_
_entity_poly.entity_id
_entity_poly.type
_entity_poly.pdbx_seq_one_letter_code
_entity_poly.pdbx_strand_id
1 'polypeptide(L)'
;MGRRWPGRDRGYFTAELAAGLPALMVLLIAGLGAVSAVATKAQCQDTARDAALAVARGETPPHGSHVEVDADTVTASVTASVPLLPKVTVHATATAAREPEAVR
;
A
#
# COMPACT_ATOMS: atom_id res chain seq x y z
N MET A 1 -33.82 -13.96 54.03
CA MET A 1 -33.23 -12.60 54.07
C MET A 1 -32.33 -12.42 52.85
N GLY A 2 -32.83 -11.76 51.81
CA GLY A 2 -32.10 -11.55 50.56
C GLY A 2 -31.24 -10.30 50.63
N ARG A 3 -29.92 -10.45 50.51
CA ARG A 3 -28.99 -9.33 50.33
C ARG A 3 -28.88 -9.05 48.84
N ARG A 4 -29.65 -8.07 48.35
CA ARG A 4 -29.44 -7.48 47.01
C ARG A 4 -28.15 -6.67 47.05
N TRP A 5 -27.17 -7.03 46.23
CA TRP A 5 -25.98 -6.18 46.02
C TRP A 5 -26.39 -4.91 45.25
N PRO A 6 -26.08 -3.70 45.76
CA PRO A 6 -26.38 -2.47 45.07
C PRO A 6 -25.29 -2.12 44.05
N GLY A 7 -25.68 -1.85 42.81
CA GLY A 7 -24.96 -0.97 41.88
C GLY A 7 -23.77 -1.57 41.16
N ARG A 8 -23.96 -2.63 40.36
CA ARG A 8 -22.90 -3.16 39.50
C ARG A 8 -22.83 -2.48 38.12
N ASP A 9 -23.90 -1.84 37.64
CA ASP A 9 -23.98 -1.35 36.25
C ASP A 9 -23.29 -0.01 35.96
N ARG A 10 -22.99 0.83 36.96
CA ARG A 10 -22.44 2.19 36.73
C ARG A 10 -20.95 2.23 36.37
N GLY A 11 -20.21 1.15 36.65
CA GLY A 11 -18.77 1.04 36.34
C GLY A 11 -18.46 0.42 34.98
N TYR A 12 -19.39 -0.35 34.41
CA TYR A 12 -19.17 -1.03 33.13
C TYR A 12 -19.15 -0.06 31.96
N PHE A 13 -20.04 0.93 31.92
CA PHE A 13 -20.09 1.86 30.78
C PHE A 13 -18.79 2.68 30.63
N THR A 14 -18.25 3.19 31.74
CA THR A 14 -16.98 3.92 31.74
C THR A 14 -15.79 2.98 31.52
N ALA A 15 -15.82 1.76 32.07
CA ALA A 15 -14.75 0.77 31.85
C ALA A 15 -14.72 0.23 30.40
N GLU A 16 -15.88 -0.02 29.81
CA GLU A 16 -16.04 -0.46 28.43
C GLU A 16 -15.62 0.63 27.46
N LEU A 17 -15.96 1.89 27.72
CA LEU A 17 -15.47 3.01 26.92
C LEU A 17 -13.97 3.24 27.12
N ALA A 18 -13.46 3.07 28.34
CA ALA A 18 -12.03 3.20 28.63
C ALA A 18 -11.17 2.16 27.89
N ALA A 19 -11.70 0.94 27.68
CA ALA A 19 -11.02 -0.09 26.88
C ALA A 19 -11.38 -0.02 25.38
N GLY A 20 -12.62 0.32 25.06
CA GLY A 20 -13.16 0.34 23.70
C GLY A 20 -12.64 1.49 22.86
N LEU A 21 -12.50 2.68 23.43
CA LEU A 21 -11.99 3.84 22.69
C LEU A 21 -10.53 3.63 22.23
N PRO A 22 -9.57 3.18 23.06
CA PRO A 22 -8.23 2.83 22.60
C PRO A 22 -8.24 1.74 21.52
N ALA A 23 -9.08 0.71 21.67
CA ALA A 23 -9.18 -0.35 20.66
C ALA A 23 -9.69 0.19 19.31
N LEU A 24 -10.72 1.04 19.32
CA LEU A 24 -11.22 1.71 18.12
C LEU A 24 -10.19 2.65 17.49
N MET A 25 -9.40 3.36 18.31
CA MET A 25 -8.30 4.20 17.82
C MET A 25 -7.21 3.38 17.14
N VAL A 26 -6.79 2.26 17.75
CA VAL A 26 -5.82 1.34 17.13
C VAL A 26 -6.38 0.79 15.82
N LEU A 27 -7.65 0.36 15.80
CA LEU A 27 -8.31 -0.15 14.60
C LEU A 27 -8.39 0.92 13.51
N LEU A 28 -8.73 2.16 13.86
CA LEU A 28 -8.80 3.28 12.92
C LEU A 28 -7.43 3.61 12.34
N ILE A 29 -6.40 3.70 13.19
CA ILE A 29 -5.01 3.94 12.74
C ILE A 29 -4.55 2.81 11.81
N ALA A 30 -4.82 1.56 12.17
CA ALA A 30 -4.50 0.40 11.32
C ALA A 30 -5.25 0.46 9.99
N GLY A 31 -6.53 0.82 9.99
CA GLY A 31 -7.35 0.98 8.79
C GLY A 31 -6.83 2.08 7.86
N LEU A 32 -6.54 3.27 8.39
CA LEU A 32 -5.94 4.36 7.61
C LEU A 32 -4.56 3.99 7.06
N GLY A 33 -3.73 3.33 7.87
CA GLY A 33 -2.44 2.78 7.45
C GLY A 33 -2.59 1.81 6.28
N ALA A 34 -3.52 0.87 6.37
CA ALA A 34 -3.80 -0.09 5.30
C ALA A 34 -4.27 0.60 4.01
N VAL A 35 -5.21 1.54 4.10
CA VAL A 35 -5.69 2.32 2.93
C VAL A 35 -4.54 3.08 2.28
N SER A 36 -3.67 3.72 3.07
CA SER A 36 -2.50 4.43 2.54
C SER A 36 -1.52 3.48 1.83
N ALA A 37 -1.26 2.30 2.40
CA ALA A 37 -0.37 1.31 1.80
C ALA A 37 -0.91 0.78 0.48
N VAL A 38 -2.22 0.50 0.40
CA VAL A 38 -2.88 0.05 -0.83
C VAL A 38 -2.85 1.14 -1.90
N ALA A 39 -3.14 2.39 -1.53
CA ALA A 39 -3.09 3.51 -2.46
C ALA A 39 -1.67 3.71 -3.03
N THR A 40 -0.64 3.70 -2.17
CA THR A 40 0.76 3.79 -2.61
C THR A 40 1.15 2.60 -3.47
N LYS A 41 0.70 1.37 -3.13
CA LYS A 41 0.98 0.17 -3.93
C LYS A 41 0.36 0.25 -5.33
N ALA A 42 -0.87 0.74 -5.45
CA ALA A 42 -1.54 0.93 -6.74
C ALA A 42 -0.76 1.94 -7.61
N GLN A 43 -0.41 3.10 -7.06
CA GLN A 43 0.41 4.11 -7.76
C GLN A 43 1.78 3.54 -8.20
N CYS A 44 2.42 2.74 -7.33
CA CYS A 44 3.68 2.07 -7.64
C CYS A 44 3.53 1.07 -8.80
N GLN A 45 2.42 0.32 -8.85
CA GLN A 45 2.09 -0.60 -9.95
C GLN A 45 1.85 0.12 -11.26
N ASP A 46 1.08 1.21 -11.24
CA ASP A 46 0.82 2.02 -12.43
C ASP A 46 2.12 2.62 -12.97
N THR A 47 2.97 3.17 -12.09
CA THR A 47 4.28 3.72 -12.48
C THR A 47 5.19 2.64 -13.08
N ALA A 48 5.24 1.44 -12.50
CA ALA A 48 6.03 0.34 -13.05
C ALA A 48 5.52 -0.08 -14.43
N ARG A 49 4.20 -0.17 -14.61
CA ARG A 49 3.57 -0.50 -15.88
C ARG A 49 3.90 0.53 -16.95
N ASP A 50 3.74 1.82 -16.63
CA ASP A 50 4.02 2.91 -17.55
C ASP A 50 5.51 2.96 -17.91
N ALA A 51 6.41 2.70 -16.96
CA ALA A 51 7.84 2.60 -17.20
C ALA A 51 8.20 1.44 -18.15
N ALA A 52 7.62 0.26 -17.95
CA ALA A 52 7.85 -0.90 -18.82
C ALA A 52 7.36 -0.63 -20.25
N LEU A 53 6.18 -0.01 -20.41
CA LEU A 53 5.61 0.33 -21.72
C LEU A 53 6.39 1.44 -22.42
N ALA A 54 6.81 2.48 -21.70
CA ALA A 54 7.63 3.56 -22.25
C ALA A 54 8.93 2.98 -22.83
N VAL A 55 9.66 2.19 -22.05
CA VAL A 55 10.93 1.61 -22.49
C VAL A 55 10.73 0.55 -23.58
N ALA A 56 9.64 -0.22 -23.56
CA ALA A 56 9.29 -1.13 -24.65
C ALA A 56 9.08 -0.42 -25.99
N ARG A 57 8.64 0.84 -25.99
CA ARG A 57 8.49 1.72 -27.15
C ARG A 57 9.76 2.52 -27.49
N GLY A 58 10.83 2.37 -26.71
CA GLY A 58 12.05 3.16 -26.84
C GLY A 58 11.95 4.59 -26.29
N GLU A 59 10.95 4.87 -25.45
CA GLU A 59 10.80 6.15 -24.75
C GLU A 59 11.56 6.14 -23.40
N THR A 60 11.79 7.33 -22.83
CA THR A 60 12.43 7.49 -21.53
C THR A 60 11.49 7.10 -20.39
N PRO A 61 11.91 6.26 -19.42
CA PRO A 61 11.06 5.89 -18.29
C PRO A 61 10.88 7.04 -17.28
N PRO A 62 9.81 7.02 -16.47
CA PRO A 62 9.59 8.00 -15.41
C PRO A 62 10.68 7.93 -14.33
N HIS A 63 10.97 9.08 -13.71
CA HIS A 63 11.98 9.20 -12.65
C HIS A 63 11.68 8.29 -11.44
N GLY A 64 12.73 7.70 -10.86
CA GLY A 64 12.60 6.84 -9.69
C GLY A 64 12.19 5.39 -10.01
N SER A 65 12.08 5.03 -11.29
CA SER A 65 11.97 3.64 -11.73
C SER A 65 13.34 3.03 -12.03
N HIS A 66 13.51 1.75 -11.73
CA HIS A 66 14.65 0.94 -12.14
C HIS A 66 14.19 -0.03 -13.21
N VAL A 67 14.79 0.03 -14.40
CA VAL A 67 14.35 -0.72 -15.58
C VAL A 67 15.48 -1.64 -16.05
N GLU A 68 15.13 -2.89 -16.26
CA GLU A 68 15.98 -3.93 -16.83
C GLU A 68 15.42 -4.35 -18.18
N VAL A 69 16.26 -4.36 -19.22
CA VAL A 69 15.87 -4.66 -20.59
C VAL A 69 16.56 -5.94 -21.02
N ASP A 70 15.76 -6.91 -21.48
CA ASP A 70 16.20 -8.14 -22.12
C ASP A 70 15.90 -8.09 -23.63
N ALA A 71 16.25 -9.15 -24.37
CA ALA A 71 16.08 -9.23 -25.82
C ALA A 71 14.63 -8.93 -26.27
N ASP A 72 13.66 -9.61 -25.66
CA ASP A 72 12.24 -9.55 -26.06
C ASP A 72 11.34 -8.90 -25.00
N THR A 73 11.87 -8.55 -23.84
CA THR A 73 11.06 -8.11 -22.69
C THR A 73 11.72 -6.95 -21.95
N VAL A 74 10.90 -6.05 -21.44
CA VAL A 74 11.30 -4.94 -20.57
C VAL A 74 10.65 -5.15 -19.21
N THR A 75 11.46 -5.20 -18.16
CA THR A 75 11.01 -5.30 -16.77
C THR A 75 11.29 -4.00 -16.04
N ALA A 76 10.26 -3.32 -15.57
CA ALA A 76 10.41 -2.13 -14.73
C ALA A 76 10.03 -2.43 -13.28
N SER A 77 10.79 -1.86 -12.36
CA SER A 77 10.61 -1.98 -10.92
C SER A 77 10.58 -0.60 -10.26
N VAL A 78 9.68 -0.41 -9.30
CA VAL A 78 9.50 0.85 -8.58
C VAL A 78 9.35 0.56 -7.10
N THR A 79 9.97 1.38 -6.26
CA THR A 79 9.85 1.31 -4.80
C THR A 79 9.34 2.66 -4.28
N ALA A 80 8.38 2.63 -3.37
CA ALA A 80 7.82 3.82 -2.74
C ALA A 80 7.61 3.62 -1.24
N SER A 81 7.82 4.67 -0.45
CA SER A 81 7.51 4.68 0.99
C SER A 81 6.05 5.04 1.23
N VAL A 82 5.42 4.37 2.19
CA VAL A 82 4.01 4.62 2.53
C VAL A 82 3.90 5.86 3.44
N PRO A 83 3.18 6.93 3.07
CA PRO A 83 3.19 8.19 3.82
C PRO A 83 2.73 8.08 5.29
N LEU A 84 1.69 7.30 5.58
CA LEU A 84 1.21 7.09 6.97
C LEU A 84 1.98 6.01 7.72
N LEU A 85 2.88 5.29 7.04
CA LEU A 85 3.69 4.21 7.60
C LEU A 85 5.13 4.34 7.07
N PRO A 86 5.93 5.32 7.54
CA PRO A 86 7.20 5.68 6.90
C PRO A 86 8.27 4.58 6.92
N LYS A 87 8.11 3.59 7.81
CA LYS A 87 8.97 2.40 7.90
C LYS A 87 8.54 1.27 6.95
N VAL A 88 7.42 1.45 6.25
CA VAL A 88 6.87 0.49 5.30
C VAL A 88 7.13 1.02 3.90
N THR A 89 7.78 0.19 3.09
CA THR A 89 7.97 0.43 1.67
C THR A 89 7.15 -0.59 0.89
N VAL A 90 6.66 -0.18 -0.27
CA VAL A 90 6.02 -1.05 -1.24
C VAL A 90 6.89 -1.11 -2.49
N HIS A 91 6.94 -2.30 -3.08
CA HIS A 91 7.67 -2.56 -4.32
C HIS A 91 6.69 -3.03 -5.38
N ALA A 92 6.84 -2.59 -6.62
CA ALA A 92 6.03 -3.03 -7.74
C ALA A 92 6.91 -3.34 -8.94
N THR A 93 6.56 -4.39 -9.67
CA THR A 93 7.21 -4.79 -10.92
C THR A 93 6.17 -4.94 -12.02
N ALA A 94 6.54 -4.56 -13.23
CA ALA A 94 5.75 -4.80 -14.43
C ALA A 94 6.67 -5.18 -15.58
N THR A 95 6.18 -6.07 -16.45
CA THR A 95 6.89 -6.57 -17.62
C THR A 95 6.09 -6.28 -18.88
N ALA A 96 6.77 -5.80 -19.93
CA ALA A 96 6.19 -5.56 -21.25
C ALA A 96 7.04 -6.22 -22.33
N ALA A 97 6.42 -6.78 -23.37
CA ALA A 97 7.16 -7.26 -24.54
C ALA A 97 7.75 -6.06 -25.30
N ARG A 98 8.98 -6.21 -25.80
CA ARG A 98 9.64 -5.20 -26.64
C ARG A 98 9.02 -5.22 -28.03
N GLU A 99 8.73 -4.05 -28.58
CA GLU A 99 8.30 -4.00 -29.98
C GLU A 99 9.45 -4.50 -30.88
N PRO A 100 9.21 -5.46 -31.78
CA PRO A 100 10.23 -5.89 -32.72
C PRO A 100 10.60 -4.69 -33.61
N GLU A 101 11.89 -4.38 -33.72
CA GLU A 101 12.35 -3.36 -34.66
C GLU A 101 11.84 -3.73 -36.04
N ALA A 102 10.97 -2.90 -36.62
CA ALA A 102 10.46 -3.10 -37.95
C ALA A 102 11.67 -3.16 -38.89
N VAL A 103 12.01 -4.36 -39.36
CA VAL A 103 13.09 -4.60 -40.32
C VAL A 103 12.81 -3.71 -41.52
N ARG A 104 13.63 -2.68 -41.69
CA ARG A 104 13.54 -1.72 -42.80
C ARG A 104 14.51 -2.10 -43.90
#